data_AF-A0A2E3L139-F1
#
_entry.id   AF-A0A2E3L139-F1
#
_cell.length_a   1.000
_cell.length_b   1.000
_cell.length_c   1.000
_cell.angle_alpha   90.00
_cell.angle_beta   90.00
_cell.angle_gamma   90.00
#
_symmetry.space_group_name_H-M   'P 1'
#
loop_
_entity.id
_entity.type
_entity.pdbx_description
1 polymer ?
#
loop_
_entity_poly.entity_id
_entity_poly.type
_entity_poly.pdbx_seq_one_letter_code
_entity_poly.pdbx_strand_id
1 'polypeptide(L)'
;MRASEHLRDLSVTDWVAANRQVPIQALPTGTSDEWRIQGYRQRDYAFIDEFIRPLSSAIAHALSFADGTPAAQFLAMISGPENIYFLGRFVTLDCSPEASPQPKTPAFQGSIRDAPRSGKYELMLSVLNVLGKPST
;
A
#
# COMPACT_ATOMS: atom_id res chain seq x y z
N MET A 1 -2.54 10.70 24.21
CA MET A 1 -2.92 10.45 22.82
C MET A 1 -1.75 9.77 22.13
N ARG A 2 -1.97 8.60 21.52
CA ARG A 2 -0.93 7.89 20.75
C ARG A 2 -0.71 8.59 19.42
N ALA A 3 0.50 8.54 18.87
CA ALA A 3 0.82 9.17 17.58
C ALA A 3 -0.08 8.66 16.44
N SER A 4 -0.41 7.36 16.44
CA SER A 4 -1.31 6.75 15.45
C SER A 4 -2.76 7.22 15.57
N GLU A 5 -3.25 7.53 16.78
CA GLU A 5 -4.56 8.13 17.00
C GLU A 5 -4.59 9.55 16.43
N HIS A 6 -3.54 10.33 16.71
CA HIS A 6 -3.43 11.69 16.19
C HIS A 6 -3.40 11.73 14.65
N LEU A 7 -2.61 10.86 14.01
CA LEU A 7 -2.56 10.76 12.56
C LEU A 7 -3.89 10.30 11.96
N ARG A 8 -4.63 9.40 12.64
CA ARG A 8 -5.96 8.97 12.22
C ARG A 8 -6.95 10.14 12.25
N ASP A 9 -6.96 10.92 13.32
CA ASP A 9 -7.89 12.04 13.48
C ASP A 9 -7.65 13.13 12.42
N LEU A 10 -6.39 13.38 12.07
CA LEU A 10 -6.03 14.32 11.00
C LEU A 10 -6.43 13.84 9.59
N SER A 11 -6.53 12.52 9.38
CA SER A 11 -6.77 11.92 8.05
C SER A 11 -8.19 11.38 7.87
N VAL A 12 -9.05 11.47 8.90
CA VAL A 12 -10.38 10.85 8.89
C VAL A 12 -11.27 11.35 7.75
N THR A 13 -11.23 12.64 7.44
CA THR A 13 -12.03 13.25 6.38
C THR A 13 -11.62 12.73 5.01
N ASP A 14 -10.31 12.69 4.74
CA ASP A 14 -9.75 12.19 3.48
C ASP A 14 -10.02 10.69 3.33
N TRP A 15 -9.89 9.93 4.41
CA TRP A 15 -10.21 8.50 4.45
C TRP A 15 -11.68 8.25 4.12
N VAL A 16 -12.61 9.01 4.72
CA VAL A 16 -14.05 8.89 4.46
C VAL A 16 -14.38 9.28 3.01
N ALA A 17 -13.75 10.32 2.48
CA ALA A 17 -13.92 10.72 1.09
C ALA A 17 -13.43 9.63 0.12
N ALA A 18 -12.25 9.06 0.35
CA ALA A 18 -11.68 8.00 -0.46
C ALA A 18 -12.57 6.73 -0.49
N ASN A 19 -13.10 6.32 0.66
CA ASN A 19 -13.98 5.15 0.75
C ASN A 19 -15.38 5.36 0.17
N ARG A 20 -15.81 6.62 -0.03
CA ARG A 20 -17.09 6.94 -0.68
C ARG A 20 -17.01 6.98 -2.20
N GLN A 21 -15.81 7.15 -2.77
CA GLN A 21 -15.62 7.20 -4.23
C GLN A 21 -15.71 5.83 -4.93
N VAL A 22 -15.57 4.73 -4.18
CA VAL A 22 -15.75 3.36 -4.68
C VAL A 22 -16.65 2.62 -3.69
N PRO A 23 -17.93 2.36 -4.01
CA PRO A 23 -18.75 1.51 -3.15
C PRO A 23 -18.11 0.12 -3.14
N ILE A 24 -17.60 -0.31 -1.98
CA ILE A 24 -17.13 -1.69 -1.79
C ILE A 24 -18.28 -2.69 -2.08
N GLN A 25 -19.52 -2.24 -1.93
CA GLN A 25 -20.75 -2.96 -2.30
C GLN A 25 -21.05 -3.01 -3.80
N ALA A 26 -20.35 -2.22 -4.62
CA ALA A 26 -20.39 -2.28 -6.08
C ALA A 26 -19.27 -3.18 -6.64
N LEU A 27 -18.70 -4.06 -5.81
CA LEU A 27 -17.95 -5.21 -6.31
C LEU A 27 -18.96 -6.07 -7.10
N PRO A 28 -18.81 -6.20 -8.43
CA PRO A 28 -19.82 -6.82 -9.27
C PRO A 28 -20.02 -8.28 -8.87
N THR A 29 -21.26 -8.67 -8.64
CA THR A 29 -21.73 -10.06 -8.54
C THR A 29 -21.80 -10.75 -9.92
N GLY A 30 -21.09 -10.24 -10.93
CA GLY A 30 -21.12 -10.74 -12.31
C GLY A 30 -20.20 -9.98 -13.29
N THR A 31 -19.95 -10.63 -14.42
CA THR A 31 -18.93 -10.43 -15.49
C THR A 31 -18.78 -9.05 -16.13
N SER A 32 -19.62 -8.05 -15.85
CA SER A 32 -19.66 -6.80 -16.63
C SER A 32 -18.58 -5.75 -16.30
N ASP A 33 -17.71 -6.00 -15.33
CA ASP A 33 -16.70 -5.02 -14.85
C ASP A 33 -15.29 -5.61 -14.70
N GLU A 34 -15.02 -6.75 -15.35
CA GLU A 34 -13.73 -7.46 -15.27
C GLU A 34 -12.54 -6.55 -15.63
N TRP A 35 -12.69 -5.68 -16.63
CA TRP A 35 -11.65 -4.73 -17.03
C TRP A 35 -11.32 -3.70 -15.94
N ARG A 36 -12.32 -3.24 -15.15
CA ARG A 36 -12.10 -2.28 -14.04
C ARG A 36 -11.35 -2.96 -12.90
N ILE A 37 -11.74 -4.20 -12.60
CA ILE A 37 -11.11 -5.01 -11.56
C ILE A 37 -9.68 -5.39 -11.98
N GLN A 38 -9.45 -5.74 -13.25
CA GLN A 38 -8.13 -6.01 -13.80
C GLN A 38 -7.24 -4.77 -13.70
N GLY A 39 -7.72 -3.60 -14.14
CA GLY A 39 -6.97 -2.35 -14.01
C GLY A 39 -6.69 -1.99 -12.55
N TYR A 40 -7.61 -2.30 -11.62
CA TYR A 40 -7.37 -2.14 -10.18
C TYR A 40 -6.27 -3.09 -9.68
N ARG A 41 -6.32 -4.38 -10.06
CA ARG A 41 -5.29 -5.37 -9.68
C ARG A 41 -3.90 -4.99 -10.19
N GLN A 42 -3.79 -4.58 -11.45
CA GLN A 42 -2.51 -4.15 -12.02
C GLN A 42 -1.94 -2.94 -11.26
N ARG A 43 -2.80 -1.98 -10.88
CA ARG A 43 -2.40 -0.82 -10.07
C ARG A 43 -1.92 -1.21 -8.68
N ASP A 44 -2.63 -2.13 -8.02
CA ASP A 44 -2.28 -2.60 -6.68
C ASP A 44 -0.96 -3.37 -6.71
N TYR A 45 -0.74 -4.20 -7.74
CA TYR A 45 0.53 -4.90 -7.93
C TYR A 45 1.70 -3.95 -8.21
N ALA A 46 1.53 -2.96 -9.09
CA ALA A 46 2.56 -1.94 -9.35
C ALA A 46 2.87 -1.07 -8.12
N PHE A 47 1.91 -0.93 -7.19
CA PHE A 47 2.13 -0.24 -5.93
C PHE A 47 3.06 -1.02 -4.98
N ILE A 48 3.04 -2.36 -5.00
CA ILE A 48 3.92 -3.19 -4.16
C ILE A 48 5.40 -2.89 -4.43
N ASP A 49 5.81 -2.71 -5.68
CA ASP A 49 7.20 -2.37 -6.02
C ASP A 49 7.63 -0.99 -5.46
N GLU A 50 6.73 -0.01 -5.52
CA GLU A 50 6.96 1.31 -4.90
C GLU A 50 6.98 1.22 -3.36
N PHE A 51 6.24 0.28 -2.78
CA PHE A 51 6.08 0.10 -1.33
C PHE A 51 7.26 -0.62 -0.65
N ILE A 52 7.96 -1.51 -1.37
CA ILE A 52 9.13 -2.22 -0.83
C ILE A 52 10.25 -1.24 -0.43
N ARG A 53 10.41 -0.13 -1.16
CA ARG A 53 11.47 0.86 -0.95
C ARG A 53 11.39 1.58 0.40
N PRO A 54 10.28 2.23 0.78
CA PRO A 54 10.15 2.85 2.09
C PRO A 54 10.18 1.82 3.23
N LEU A 55 9.64 0.61 3.03
CA LEU A 55 9.66 -0.43 4.05
C LEU A 55 11.09 -0.92 4.34
N SER A 56 11.89 -1.13 3.29
CA SER A 56 13.32 -1.48 3.42
C SER A 56 14.13 -0.36 4.07
N SER A 57 13.83 0.89 3.74
CA SER A 57 14.45 2.05 4.37
C SER A 57 14.13 2.13 5.87
N ALA A 58 12.88 1.84 6.25
CA ALA A 58 12.48 1.82 7.66
C ALA A 58 13.27 0.76 8.45
N ILE A 59 13.44 -0.44 7.89
CA ILE A 59 14.27 -1.50 8.51
C ILE A 59 15.70 -1.01 8.70
N ALA A 60 16.29 -0.36 7.69
CA ALA A 60 17.66 0.13 7.75
C ALA A 60 17.88 1.27 8.77
N HIS A 61 16.84 2.03 9.09
CA HIS A 61 16.88 3.17 10.03
C HIS A 61 16.27 2.85 11.40
N ALA A 62 15.89 1.59 11.63
CA ALA A 62 15.36 1.17 12.91
C ALA A 62 16.39 1.41 14.03
N LEU A 63 15.93 2.00 15.14
CA LEU A 63 16.79 2.32 16.29
C LEU A 63 17.23 1.08 17.06
N SER A 64 16.50 -0.03 16.91
CA SER A 64 16.81 -1.32 17.50
C SER A 64 16.37 -2.47 16.61
N PHE A 65 16.89 -3.67 16.87
CA PHE A 65 16.43 -4.89 16.23
C PHE A 65 14.92 -5.12 16.45
N ALA A 66 14.42 -4.81 17.64
CA ALA A 66 13.00 -4.93 17.96
C ALA A 66 12.13 -3.98 17.11
N ASP A 67 12.62 -2.77 16.81
CA ASP A 67 11.90 -1.80 15.98
C ASP A 67 11.87 -2.20 14.50
N GLY A 68 12.95 -2.83 14.00
CA GLY A 68 13.04 -3.26 12.60
C GLY A 68 12.33 -4.58 12.29
N THR A 69 12.14 -5.44 13.29
CA THR A 69 11.58 -6.80 13.13
C THR A 69 10.18 -6.79 12.50
N PRO A 70 9.21 -5.98 12.94
CA PRO A 70 7.87 -5.97 12.33
C PRO A 70 7.89 -5.59 10.85
N ALA A 71 8.70 -4.59 10.47
CA ALA A 71 8.83 -4.17 9.09
C ALA A 71 9.48 -5.26 8.21
N ALA A 72 10.48 -5.98 8.75
CA ALA A 72 11.12 -7.11 8.05
C ALA A 72 10.17 -8.30 7.88
N GLN A 73 9.37 -8.64 8.90
CA GLN A 73 8.35 -9.68 8.80
C GLN A 73 7.28 -9.32 7.78
N PHE A 74 6.83 -8.06 7.77
CA PHE A 74 5.86 -7.58 6.80
C PHE A 74 6.44 -7.60 5.37
N LEU A 75 7.70 -7.19 5.20
CA LEU A 75 8.40 -7.28 3.91
C LEU A 75 8.47 -8.73 3.42
N ALA A 76 8.80 -9.68 4.30
CA ALA A 76 8.82 -11.10 3.97
C ALA A 76 7.44 -11.64 3.58
N MET A 77 6.37 -11.17 4.23
CA MET A 77 5.00 -11.55 3.89
C MET A 77 4.59 -11.05 2.49
N ILE A 78 4.84 -9.78 2.17
CA ILE A 78 4.45 -9.19 0.87
C ILE A 78 5.34 -9.64 -0.30
N SER A 79 6.60 -10.00 -0.03
CA SER A 79 7.54 -10.53 -1.04
C SER A 79 7.55 -12.06 -1.10
N GLY A 80 6.90 -12.70 -0.15
CA GLY A 80 6.83 -14.15 -0.03
C GLY A 80 5.84 -14.79 -1.01
N PRO A 81 5.72 -16.13 -0.96
CA PRO A 81 4.84 -16.88 -1.84
C PRO A 81 3.36 -16.54 -1.65
N GLU A 82 2.91 -15.83 -0.62
CA GLU A 82 1.53 -15.34 -0.55
C GLU A 82 1.23 -14.23 -1.58
N ASN A 83 2.25 -13.61 -2.20
CA ASN A 83 2.08 -12.75 -3.38
C ASN A 83 1.57 -13.54 -4.62
N ILE A 84 1.52 -14.88 -4.52
CA ILE A 84 0.83 -15.77 -5.47
C ILE A 84 -0.68 -15.48 -5.53
N TYR A 85 -1.29 -14.80 -4.54
CA TYR A 85 -2.68 -14.36 -4.69
C TYR A 85 -2.86 -13.33 -5.82
N PHE A 86 -1.90 -12.43 -6.02
CA PHE A 86 -1.92 -11.48 -7.13
C PHE A 86 -1.50 -12.17 -8.43
N LEU A 87 -0.31 -12.80 -8.43
CA LEU A 87 0.27 -13.41 -9.63
C LEU A 87 -0.50 -14.62 -10.14
N GLY A 88 -0.97 -15.50 -9.25
CA GLY A 88 -1.76 -16.67 -9.61
C GLY A 88 -3.08 -16.28 -10.27
N ARG A 89 -3.69 -15.18 -9.82
CA ARG A 89 -4.95 -14.69 -10.38
C ARG A 89 -4.78 -13.99 -11.74
N PHE A 90 -3.62 -13.40 -12.03
CA PHE A 90 -3.28 -12.93 -13.38
C PHE A 90 -3.13 -14.09 -14.37
N VAL A 91 -2.50 -15.19 -13.95
CA VAL A 91 -2.35 -16.41 -14.77
C VAL A 91 -3.71 -17.07 -15.03
N THR A 92 -4.58 -17.19 -14.03
CA THR A 92 -5.93 -17.79 -14.23
C THR A 92 -6.82 -16.96 -15.16
N LEU A 93 -6.55 -15.66 -15.29
CA LEU A 93 -7.35 -14.71 -16.06
C LEU A 93 -6.69 -14.30 -17.39
N ASP A 94 -5.57 -14.93 -17.77
CA ASP A 94 -4.78 -14.62 -18.98
C ASP A 94 -4.53 -13.10 -19.18
N CYS A 95 -4.15 -12.42 -18.10
CA CYS A 95 -3.96 -10.97 -18.10
C CYS A 95 -2.55 -10.57 -17.68
N SER A 96 -2.01 -9.53 -18.32
CA SER A 96 -0.70 -8.97 -18.00
C SER A 96 -0.71 -8.28 -16.61
N PRO A 97 0.36 -8.41 -15.81
CA PRO A 97 0.52 -7.66 -14.57
C PRO A 97 0.88 -6.18 -14.80
N GLU A 98 1.25 -5.79 -16.03
CA GLU A 98 1.61 -4.41 -16.33
C GLU A 98 0.38 -3.48 -16.31
N ALA A 99 0.47 -2.42 -15.51
CA ALA A 99 -0.55 -1.37 -15.46
C ALA A 99 -0.20 -0.23 -16.43
N SER A 100 -1.19 0.28 -17.15
CA SER A 100 -1.03 1.57 -17.83
C SER A 100 -0.75 2.67 -16.79
N PRO A 101 0.26 3.55 -17.01
CA PRO A 101 0.54 4.65 -16.11
C PRO A 101 -0.68 5.55 -15.98
N GLN A 102 -1.20 5.70 -14.77
CA GLN A 102 -2.27 6.64 -14.43
C GLN A 102 -1.68 7.71 -13.51
N PRO A 103 -2.18 8.96 -13.56
CA PRO A 103 -1.74 9.99 -12.64
C PRO A 103 -2.13 9.59 -11.21
N LYS A 104 -1.17 9.06 -10.46
CA LYS A 104 -1.27 9.01 -8.99
C LYS A 104 -1.24 10.45 -8.49
N THR A 105 -1.85 10.73 -7.34
CA THR A 105 -1.71 12.05 -6.69
C THR A 105 -0.23 12.34 -6.48
N PRO A 106 0.36 13.36 -7.14
CA PRO A 106 1.81 13.59 -7.09
C PRO A 106 2.31 13.82 -5.66
N ALA A 107 1.47 14.39 -4.80
CA ALA A 107 1.74 14.59 -3.38
C ALA A 107 2.00 13.27 -2.64
N PHE A 108 1.26 12.20 -2.95
CA PHE A 108 1.43 10.91 -2.29
C PHE A 108 2.69 10.19 -2.74
N GLN A 109 2.97 10.20 -4.06
CA GLN A 109 4.22 9.67 -4.59
C GLN A 109 5.44 10.43 -4.08
N GLY A 110 5.31 11.75 -3.87
CA GLY A 110 6.32 12.59 -3.22
C GLY A 110 6.62 12.07 -1.82
N SER A 111 5.60 11.95 -0.97
CA SER A 111 5.76 11.46 0.42
C SER A 111 6.43 10.08 0.50
N ILE A 112 6.06 9.12 -0.35
CA ILE A 112 6.68 7.79 -0.41
C ILE A 112 8.17 7.85 -0.77
N ARG A 113 8.54 8.77 -1.66
CA ARG A 113 9.92 8.91 -2.15
C ARG A 113 10.80 9.75 -1.21
N ASP A 114 10.21 10.73 -0.55
CA ASP A 114 10.94 11.72 0.24
C ASP A 114 11.15 11.27 1.69
N ALA A 115 10.25 10.46 2.25
CA ALA A 115 10.42 9.92 3.59
C ALA A 115 11.72 9.10 3.75
N PRO A 116 12.08 8.17 2.84
CA PRO A 116 13.37 7.48 2.87
C PRO A 116 14.57 8.44 2.82
N ARG A 117 14.49 9.49 1.98
CA ARG A 117 15.57 10.46 1.79
C ARG A 117 15.79 11.36 2.99
N SER A 118 14.78 11.51 3.84
CA SER A 118 14.89 12.31 5.06
C SER A 118 15.84 11.70 6.09
N GLY A 119 16.10 10.39 6.02
CA GLY A 119 16.86 9.65 7.04
C GLY A 119 16.15 9.54 8.40
N LYS A 120 14.90 10.03 8.50
CA LYS A 120 14.12 10.08 9.73
C LYS A 120 13.18 8.89 9.82
N TYR A 121 13.43 8.02 10.79
CA TYR A 121 12.65 6.79 10.99
C TYR A 121 11.15 7.10 11.23
N GLU A 122 10.85 8.15 12.00
CA GLU A 122 9.49 8.59 12.31
C GLU A 122 8.70 9.06 11.07
N LEU A 123 9.37 9.64 10.07
CA LEU A 123 8.73 10.03 8.81
C LEU A 123 8.43 8.80 7.94
N MET A 124 9.33 7.81 7.94
CA MET A 124 9.09 6.53 7.26
C MET A 124 7.90 5.79 7.88
N LEU A 125 7.83 5.72 9.21
CA LEU A 125 6.69 5.12 9.92
C LEU A 125 5.37 5.87 9.66
N SER A 126 5.41 7.19 9.58
CA SER A 126 4.20 7.99 9.31
C SER A 126 3.60 7.69 7.93
N VAL A 127 4.45 7.53 6.91
CA VAL A 127 4.02 7.13 5.56
C VAL A 127 3.48 5.70 5.56
N LEU A 128 4.17 4.76 6.23
CA LEU A 128 3.75 3.36 6.31
C LEU A 128 2.45 3.16 7.10
N ASN A 129 2.18 3.98 8.11
CA ASN A 129 0.97 3.87 8.94
C ASN A 129 -0.32 4.16 8.16
N VAL A 130 -0.28 5.08 7.19
CA VAL A 130 -1.45 5.37 6.31
C VAL A 130 -1.71 4.23 5.33
N LEU A 131 -0.71 3.39 5.08
CA LEU A 131 -0.75 2.27 4.13
C LEU A 131 -1.22 0.96 4.78
N GLY A 132 -1.11 0.85 6.10
CA GLY A 132 -1.63 -0.28 6.85
C GLY A 132 -3.14 -0.19 7.02
N LYS A 133 -3.88 -1.23 6.64
CA LYS A 133 -5.29 -1.37 7.02
C LYS A 133 -5.37 -1.33 8.55
N PRO A 134 -6.29 -0.57 9.18
CA PRO A 134 -6.48 -0.68 10.61
C PRO A 134 -6.87 -2.12 10.93
N SER A 135 -6.06 -2.77 11.77
CA SER A 135 -6.41 -4.02 12.40
C SER A 135 -7.61 -3.77 13.32
N THR A 136 -8.78 -4.20 12.86
CA THR A 136 -9.95 -4.50 13.70
C THR A 136 -9.74 -5.81 14.42
#